data_AF-A0A7S2UC75-F1
#
_entry.id   AF-A0A7S2UC75-F1
#
_cell.length_a   1.000
_cell.length_b   1.000
_cell.length_c   1.000
_cell.angle_alpha   90.00
_cell.angle_beta   90.00
_cell.angle_gamma   90.00
#
_symmetry.space_group_name_H-M   'P 1'
#
loop_
_entity.id
_entity.type
_entity.pdbx_description
1 polymer ?
#
loop_
_entity_poly.entity_id
_entity_poly.type
_entity_poly.pdbx_seq_one_letter_code
_entity_poly.pdbx_strand_id
1 'polypeptide(L)'
;GIDDAIDVHHWHDQKKQKMDDGSFNVILGDFYAEESRDVVFEVPLQRRESKELNEEEDEYEPIPHAIVSLTYMDTIRKRAVTRSPLTAFISRPDGREMSDSNLHVAVQWLRVRATKAMTEAGQLSRN
;
A
#
# COMPACT_ATOMS: atom_id res chain seq x y z
N GLY A 1 14.93 -6.51 11.51
CA GLY A 1 13.53 -6.94 11.56
C GLY A 1 12.79 -6.18 10.49
N ILE A 2 12.12 -6.88 9.58
CA ILE A 2 11.39 -6.29 8.42
C ILE A 2 10.11 -5.55 8.88
N ASP A 3 9.73 -5.79 10.14
CA ASP A 3 8.51 -5.33 10.82
C ASP A 3 8.37 -3.81 11.03
N ASP A 4 9.42 -3.03 10.82
CA ASP A 4 9.44 -1.56 10.93
C ASP A 4 9.44 -0.83 9.57
N ALA A 5 9.41 -1.55 8.44
CA ALA A 5 9.64 -0.96 7.12
C ALA A 5 8.38 -0.63 6.31
N ILE A 6 7.18 -0.85 6.86
CA ILE A 6 5.91 -0.57 6.16
C ILE A 6 5.29 0.69 6.76
N ASP A 7 5.39 1.80 6.02
CA ASP A 7 4.64 3.01 6.32
C ASP A 7 3.43 3.14 5.41
N VAL A 8 2.27 3.35 6.02
CA VAL A 8 0.98 3.41 5.34
C VAL A 8 0.48 4.84 5.47
N HIS A 9 0.29 5.50 4.33
CA HIS A 9 -0.08 6.90 4.25
C HIS A 9 -1.50 7.04 3.73
N HIS A 10 -2.38 7.51 4.61
CA HIS A 10 -3.78 7.74 4.28
C HIS A 10 -4.09 9.22 4.22
N TRP A 11 -4.89 9.57 3.23
CA TRP A 11 -5.54 10.86 3.13
C TRP A 11 -6.91 10.73 3.80
N HIS A 12 -6.93 10.95 5.12
CA HIS A 12 -8.02 11.06 6.09
C HIS A 12 -7.65 10.31 7.38
N ASP A 13 -7.96 10.95 8.50
CA ASP A 13 -7.38 10.83 9.84
C ASP A 13 -7.68 9.49 10.55
N GLN A 14 -7.37 8.37 9.92
CA GLN A 14 -7.76 7.04 10.38
C GLN A 14 -6.57 6.16 10.74
N LYS A 15 -6.79 5.40 11.82
CA LYS A 15 -5.76 4.63 12.51
C LYS A 15 -5.41 3.39 11.70
N LYS A 16 -4.13 3.24 11.37
CA LYS A 16 -3.54 1.94 11.01
C LYS A 16 -3.38 1.11 12.29
N GLN A 17 -3.82 -0.15 12.24
CA GLN A 17 -3.63 -1.11 13.34
C GLN A 17 -2.79 -2.27 12.84
N LYS A 18 -1.61 -2.46 13.43
CA LYS A 18 -0.78 -3.65 13.20
C LYS A 18 -1.44 -4.85 13.88
N MET A 19 -1.55 -5.95 13.15
CA MET A 19 -2.08 -7.23 13.63
C MET A 19 -0.92 -8.14 14.09
N ASP A 20 -1.24 -9.16 14.87
CA ASP A 20 -0.25 -10.11 15.41
C ASP A 20 0.41 -10.98 14.33
N ASP A 21 -0.24 -11.15 13.18
CA ASP A 21 0.27 -11.86 12.02
C ASP A 21 1.18 -11.01 11.12
N GLY A 22 1.46 -9.76 11.51
CA GLY A 22 2.26 -8.82 10.75
C GLY A 22 1.49 -8.04 9.67
N SER A 23 0.19 -8.30 9.50
CA SER A 23 -0.66 -7.51 8.60
C SER A 23 -1.04 -6.15 9.19
N PHE A 24 -1.51 -5.24 8.33
CA PHE A 24 -1.98 -3.92 8.73
C PHE A 24 -3.46 -3.78 8.37
N ASN A 25 -4.28 -3.52 9.37
CA ASN A 25 -5.67 -3.15 9.17
C ASN A 25 -5.80 -1.63 9.09
N VAL A 26 -6.41 -1.18 8.00
CA VAL A 26 -6.73 0.21 7.75
C VAL A 26 -8.23 0.36 7.81
N ILE A 27 -8.70 1.16 8.76
CA ILE A 27 -10.10 1.54 8.82
C ILE A 27 -10.29 2.71 7.86
N LEU A 28 -11.12 2.52 6.83
CA LEU A 28 -11.43 3.55 5.84
C LEU A 28 -12.73 4.31 6.14
N GLY A 29 -13.46 3.99 7.22
CA GLY A 29 -14.72 4.64 7.58
C GLY A 29 -15.86 4.41 6.59
N ASP A 30 -16.87 5.28 6.66
CA ASP A 30 -18.06 5.20 5.81
C ASP A 30 -17.81 5.82 4.43
N PHE A 31 -18.41 5.22 3.41
CA PHE A 31 -18.37 5.66 2.01
C PHE A 31 -19.78 5.88 1.49
N TYR A 32 -19.95 6.94 0.73
CA TYR A 32 -21.13 7.13 -0.11
C TYR A 32 -20.91 6.45 -1.47
N ALA A 33 -22.00 6.12 -2.18
CA ALA A 33 -22.00 5.23 -3.34
C ALA A 33 -21.10 5.68 -4.52
N GLU A 34 -20.73 6.96 -4.59
CA GLU A 34 -19.89 7.52 -5.66
C GLU A 34 -18.52 8.01 -5.15
N GLU A 35 -18.21 7.76 -3.87
CA GLU A 35 -16.96 8.17 -3.28
C GLU A 35 -15.85 7.15 -3.56
N SER A 36 -14.70 7.64 -4.00
CA SER A 36 -13.47 6.86 -4.13
C SER A 36 -12.44 7.36 -3.12
N ARG A 37 -11.73 6.44 -2.46
CA ARG A 37 -10.57 6.77 -1.62
C ARG A 37 -9.36 5.97 -2.07
N ASP A 38 -8.23 6.66 -2.11
CA ASP A 38 -6.94 6.08 -2.45
C ASP A 38 -6.16 5.75 -1.17
N VAL A 39 -5.57 4.56 -1.15
CA VAL A 39 -4.66 4.11 -0.10
C VAL A 39 -3.26 4.03 -0.69
N VAL A 40 -2.33 4.81 -0.15
CA VAL A 40 -0.92 4.80 -0.57
C VAL A 40 -0.07 4.22 0.54
N PHE A 41 0.81 3.29 0.21
CA PHE A 41 1.68 2.65 1.19
C PHE A 41 3.04 2.36 0.60
N GLU A 42 4.04 2.30 1.46
CA GLU A 42 5.39 1.89 1.13
C GLU A 42 5.63 0.47 1.63
N VAL A 43 6.26 -0.37 0.80
CA VAL A 43 6.59 -1.75 1.15
C VAL A 43 8.01 -2.08 0.70
N PRO A 44 8.83 -2.72 1.55
CA PRO A 44 10.14 -3.19 1.13
C PRO A 44 9.98 -4.28 0.07
N LEU A 45 10.69 -4.14 -1.04
CA LEU A 45 10.65 -5.14 -2.11
C LEU A 45 11.44 -6.38 -1.70
N GLN A 46 10.83 -7.53 -1.88
CA GLN A 46 11.51 -8.81 -1.73
C GLN A 46 12.41 -9.06 -2.94
N ARG A 47 13.61 -9.58 -2.72
CA ARG A 47 14.54 -9.99 -3.78
C ARG A 47 14.68 -11.51 -3.75
N ARG A 48 14.67 -12.16 -4.92
CA ARG A 48 15.06 -13.57 -5.02
C ARG A 48 16.54 -13.65 -4.64
N GLU A 49 16.85 -14.44 -3.62
CA GLU A 49 18.24 -14.87 -3.42
C GLU A 49 18.61 -15.69 -4.64
N SER A 50 19.63 -15.23 -5.37
CA SER A 50 20.16 -15.93 -6.54
C SER A 50 20.73 -17.26 -6.08
N LYS A 51 19.90 -18.31 -6.06
CA LYS A 51 20.41 -19.66 -6.09
C LYS A 51 21.09 -19.82 -7.45
N GLU A 52 22.30 -20.37 -7.41
CA GLU A 52 23.14 -20.68 -8.56
C GLU A 52 22.26 -21.30 -9.66
N LEU A 53 21.98 -20.50 -10.69
CA LEU A 53 21.09 -20.86 -11.79
C LEU A 53 21.82 -21.90 -12.64
N ASN A 54 21.32 -23.14 -12.62
CA ASN A 54 21.46 -24.00 -13.79
C ASN A 54 20.71 -23.32 -14.93
N GLU A 55 21.42 -23.11 -16.04
CA GLU A 55 21.03 -22.29 -17.20
C GLU A 55 19.94 -22.96 -18.06
N GLU A 56 18.80 -23.32 -17.48
CA GLU A 56 17.67 -23.86 -18.25
C GLU A 56 16.43 -23.00 -17.97
N GLU A 57 16.12 -22.10 -18.93
CA GLU A 57 14.83 -21.49 -19.27
C GLU A 57 13.73 -21.38 -18.18
N ASP A 58 14.08 -20.96 -16.96
CA ASP A 58 13.08 -20.80 -15.90
C ASP A 58 12.31 -19.48 -16.07
N GLU A 59 11.04 -19.63 -16.42
CA GLU A 59 9.98 -18.63 -16.42
C GLU A 59 10.11 -17.71 -15.18
N TYR A 60 10.32 -16.40 -15.41
CA TYR A 60 10.45 -15.42 -14.33
C TYR A 60 9.12 -15.28 -13.58
N GLU A 61 8.88 -16.14 -12.59
CA GLU A 61 7.72 -16.01 -11.70
C GLU A 61 7.81 -14.68 -10.92
N PRO A 62 6.80 -13.79 -11.05
CA PRO A 62 6.79 -12.53 -10.33
C PRO A 62 6.70 -12.75 -8.81
N ILE A 63 7.51 -12.02 -8.04
CA ILE A 63 7.50 -12.13 -6.58
C ILE A 63 6.34 -11.29 -6.02
N PRO A 64 5.46 -11.87 -5.17
CA PRO A 64 4.41 -11.11 -4.50
C PRO A 64 5.02 -10.16 -3.47
N HIS A 65 4.62 -8.89 -3.49
CA HIS A 65 5.12 -7.87 -2.56
C HIS A 65 4.06 -7.39 -1.57
N ALA A 66 2.79 -7.43 -1.94
CA ALA A 66 1.70 -7.07 -1.05
C ALA A 66 0.46 -7.90 -1.36
N ILE A 67 -0.33 -8.18 -0.34
CA ILE A 67 -1.67 -8.77 -0.47
C ILE A 67 -2.64 -7.79 0.19
N VAL A 68 -3.64 -7.37 -0.56
CA VAL A 68 -4.62 -6.38 -0.11
C VAL A 68 -6.01 -6.98 -0.19
N SER A 69 -6.79 -6.85 0.88
CA SER A 69 -8.20 -7.26 0.90
C SER A 69 -9.06 -6.14 1.45
N LEU A 70 -10.27 -6.01 0.92
CA LEU A 70 -11.26 -5.04 1.38
C LEU A 70 -12.48 -5.78 1.92
N THR A 71 -12.84 -5.44 3.15
CA THR A 71 -14.11 -5.86 3.76
C THR A 71 -14.88 -4.62 4.17
N TYR A 72 -16.17 -4.57 3.82
CA TYR A 72 -17.06 -3.47 4.18
C TYR A 72 -18.48 -3.98 4.43
N MET A 73 -19.30 -3.19 5.14
CA MET A 73 -20.72 -3.46 5.30
C MET A 73 -21.48 -2.79 4.15
N ASP A 74 -22.15 -3.57 3.30
CA ASP A 74 -23.11 -3.03 2.34
C ASP A 74 -24.38 -2.63 3.10
N THR A 75 -24.58 -1.32 3.27
CA THR A 75 -25.68 -0.76 4.06
C THR A 75 -27.04 -0.92 3.37
N ILE A 76 -27.06 -1.04 2.04
CA ILE A 76 -28.29 -1.26 1.27
C ILE A 76 -28.76 -2.71 1.44
N ARG A 77 -27.83 -3.66 1.28
CA ARG A 77 -28.12 -5.10 1.41
C ARG A 77 -27.99 -5.63 2.85
N LYS A 78 -27.56 -4.78 3.78
CA LYS A 78 -27.33 -5.07 5.21
C LYS A 78 -26.46 -6.31 5.43
N ARG A 79 -25.40 -6.45 4.65
CA ARG A 79 -24.49 -7.61 4.73
C ARG A 79 -23.04 -7.22 4.60
N ALA A 80 -22.17 -7.95 5.28
CA ALA A 80 -20.74 -7.84 5.07
C ALA A 80 -20.39 -8.32 3.66
N VAL A 81 -19.57 -7.54 2.97
CA VAL A 81 -18.98 -7.88 1.67
C VAL A 81 -17.47 -7.93 1.87
N THR A 82 -16.91 -9.11 1.65
CA THR A 82 -15.46 -9.30 1.57
C THR A 82 -15.12 -9.53 0.11
N ARG A 83 -14.19 -8.74 -0.41
CA ARG A 83 -13.62 -8.96 -1.74
C ARG A 83 -12.47 -9.95 -1.63
N SER A 84 -12.31 -10.76 -2.67
CA SER A 84 -11.13 -11.63 -2.80
C SER A 84 -9.86 -10.78 -2.70
N PRO A 85 -8.83 -11.26 -1.98
CA PRO A 85 -7.56 -10.55 -1.90
C PRO A 85 -6.96 -10.33 -3.29
N LEU A 86 -6.35 -9.16 -3.47
CA LEU A 86 -5.53 -8.84 -4.63
C LEU A 86 -4.06 -8.98 -4.23
N THR A 87 -3.31 -9.76 -4.98
CA THR A 87 -1.85 -9.88 -4.83
C THR A 87 -1.17 -8.93 -5.79
N ALA A 88 -0.31 -8.05 -5.26
CA ALA A 88 0.50 -7.11 -6.03
C ALA A 88 1.89 -7.70 -6.27
N PHE A 89 2.29 -7.73 -7.54
CA PHE A 89 3.58 -8.22 -8.01
C PHE A 89 4.34 -7.07 -8.66
N ILE A 90 5.67 -7.10 -8.58
CA ILE A 90 6.53 -6.23 -9.39
C ILE A 90 7.53 -7.12 -10.11
N SER A 91 7.47 -7.11 -11.43
CA SER A 91 8.50 -7.75 -12.25
C SER A 91 9.68 -6.79 -12.37
N ARG A 92 10.86 -7.21 -11.89
CA ARG A 92 12.13 -6.51 -12.13
C ARG A 92 13.12 -7.51 -12.73
N PRO A 93 13.66 -7.25 -13.93
CA PRO A 93 14.66 -8.12 -14.56
C PRO A 93 15.95 -8.24 -13.74
N ASP A 94 16.42 -7.15 -13.10
CA ASP A 94 17.74 -7.11 -12.46
C ASP A 94 17.79 -6.40 -11.08
N GLY A 95 16.63 -6.01 -10.55
CA GLY A 95 16.49 -5.37 -9.24
C GLY A 95 16.99 -3.93 -9.14
N ARG A 96 17.55 -3.34 -10.22
CA ARG A 96 17.97 -1.93 -10.26
C ARG A 96 17.15 -1.09 -11.23
N GLU A 97 16.48 -1.72 -12.18
CA GLU A 97 15.54 -1.03 -13.06
C GLU A 97 14.47 -0.29 -12.26
N MET A 98 14.29 1.00 -12.56
CA MET A 98 13.18 1.81 -12.07
C MET A 98 12.10 1.83 -13.14
N SER A 99 10.87 1.48 -12.76
CA SER A 99 9.71 1.70 -13.62
C SER A 99 9.40 3.18 -13.72
N ASP A 100 8.81 3.60 -14.82
CA ASP A 100 8.24 4.94 -14.94
C ASP A 100 7.28 5.23 -13.78
N SER A 101 7.30 6.48 -13.31
CA SER A 101 6.43 6.89 -12.22
C SER A 101 4.97 6.85 -12.68
N ASN A 102 4.12 6.15 -11.93
CA ASN A 102 2.68 6.26 -12.13
C ASN A 102 2.21 7.66 -11.70
N LEU A 103 1.76 8.47 -12.68
CA LEU A 103 1.37 9.86 -12.44
C LEU A 103 0.27 9.98 -11.38
N HIS A 104 -0.70 9.06 -11.36
CA HIS A 104 -1.76 9.07 -10.37
C HIS A 104 -1.20 8.88 -8.96
N VAL A 105 -0.34 7.87 -8.77
CA VAL A 105 0.33 7.62 -7.48
C VAL A 105 1.19 8.81 -7.06
N ALA A 106 1.95 9.40 -8.00
CA ALA A 106 2.80 10.56 -7.73
C ALA A 106 1.98 11.78 -7.24
N VAL A 107 0.82 12.03 -7.84
CA VAL A 107 -0.10 13.11 -7.42
C VAL A 107 -0.64 12.86 -6.01
N GLN A 108 -1.06 11.64 -5.70
CA GLN A 108 -1.54 11.32 -4.34
C GLN A 108 -0.42 11.48 -3.31
N TRP A 109 0.80 11.07 -3.66
CA TRP A 109 1.95 11.24 -2.78
C TRP A 109 2.30 12.71 -2.50
N LEU A 110 2.18 13.57 -3.52
CA LEU A 110 2.34 15.00 -3.35
C LEU A 110 1.31 15.58 -2.36
N ARG A 111 0.04 15.14 -2.44
CA ARG A 111 -1.02 15.56 -1.51
C ARG A 111 -0.72 15.15 -0.07
N VAL A 112 -0.20 13.93 0.13
CA VAL A 112 0.25 13.45 1.45
C VAL A 112 1.34 14.37 2.01
N ARG A 113 2.37 14.66 1.21
CA ARG A 113 3.49 15.53 1.63
C ARG A 113 3.04 16.96 1.93
N ALA A 114 2.20 17.54 1.07
CA ALA A 114 1.67 18.89 1.28
C ALA A 114 0.89 19.00 2.58
N THR A 115 0.03 18.01 2.87
CA THR A 115 -0.74 17.96 4.13
C THR A 115 0.19 17.88 5.35
N LYS A 116 1.19 17.00 5.33
CA LYS A 116 2.18 16.89 6.42
C LYS A 116 2.90 18.21 6.67
N ALA A 117 3.38 18.85 5.61
CA ALA A 117 4.06 20.15 5.71
C ALA A 117 3.15 21.25 6.29
N MET A 118 1.87 21.28 5.90
CA MET A 118 0.89 22.21 6.47
C MET A 118 0.64 21.95 7.96
N THR A 119 0.55 20.68 8.37
CA THR A 119 0.40 20.30 9.78
C THR A 119 1.60 20.74 10.61
N GLU A 120 2.82 20.48 10.12
CA GLU A 120 4.07 20.88 10.78
C GLU A 120 4.17 22.42 10.90
N ALA A 121 3.88 23.16 9.82
CA ALA A 121 3.87 24.62 9.84
C ALA A 121 2.82 25.17 10.83
N GLY A 122 1.64 24.55 10.90
CA GLY A 122 0.60 24.92 11.85
C GLY A 122 1.00 24.67 13.31
N GLN A 123 1.76 23.62 13.59
CA GLN A 123 2.32 23.36 14.93
C GLN A 123 3.40 24.40 15.28
N LEU A 124 4.28 24.73 14.34
CA LEU A 124 5.32 25.74 14.53
C LEU A 124 4.73 27.14 14.76
N SER A 125 3.64 27.49 14.09
CA SER A 125 2.97 28.80 14.25
C SER A 125 2.20 28.96 15.57
N ARG A 126 1.95 27.87 16.31
CA ARG A 126 1.27 27.88 17.61
C ARG A 126 2.23 27.94 18.80
N ASN A 127 3.53 27.84 18.54
CA ASN A 127 4.62 28.05 19.50
C ASN A 127 5.20 29.46 19.35
#